data_AF-A0A7C5W0C9-F1
#
_entry.id   AF-A0A7C5W0C9-F1
#
_cell.length_a   1.000
_cell.length_b   1.000
_cell.length_c   1.000
_cell.angle_alpha   90.00
_cell.angle_beta   90.00
_cell.angle_gamma   90.00
#
_symmetry.space_group_name_H-M   'P 1'
#
loop_
_entity.id
_entity.type
_entity.pdbx_description
1 polymer ?
#
loop_
_entity_poly.entity_id
_entity_poly.type
_entity_poly.pdbx_seq_one_letter_code
_entity_poly.pdbx_strand_id
1 'polypeptide(L)'
;MFSDGTTHICFTGENTPNLFYVRASNGGSFGIPDAVDNSGPMSSCSISLDSSGNPHISYYSKGFEELRYATLYGGWRSYKVSNVSPIPKNRGVGIVVDSRRIPHLVFIMNGFVAYAKLE
;
A
#
# COMPACT_ATOMS: atom_id res chain seq x y z
N MET A 1 5.91 -12.39 -2.06
CA MET A 1 7.34 -12.76 -2.17
C MET A 1 7.75 -12.45 -3.60
N PHE A 2 8.90 -11.81 -3.79
CA PHE A 2 9.45 -11.54 -5.12
C PHE A 2 10.19 -12.77 -5.67
N SER A 3 10.44 -12.82 -6.98
CA SER A 3 11.02 -13.99 -7.65
C SER A 3 12.44 -14.34 -7.19
N ASP A 4 13.13 -13.40 -6.52
CA ASP A 4 14.45 -13.58 -5.93
C ASP A 4 14.42 -14.15 -4.49
N GLY A 5 13.23 -14.50 -3.98
CA GLY A 5 13.05 -14.98 -2.60
C GLY A 5 12.89 -13.87 -1.56
N THR A 6 12.90 -12.59 -1.96
CA THR A 6 12.68 -11.48 -1.03
C THR A 6 11.22 -11.41 -0.58
N THR A 7 11.02 -11.35 0.73
CA THR A 7 9.72 -11.15 1.36
C THR A 7 9.53 -9.67 1.64
N HIS A 8 8.32 -9.16 1.36
CA HIS A 8 7.95 -7.76 1.51
C HIS A 8 6.67 -7.69 2.33
N ILE A 9 6.65 -6.81 3.33
CA ILE A 9 5.52 -6.65 4.25
C ILE A 9 5.21 -5.17 4.39
N CYS A 10 3.93 -4.81 4.31
CA CYS A 10 3.41 -3.54 4.80
C CYS A 10 2.70 -3.78 6.13
N PHE A 11 2.77 -2.83 7.05
CA PHE A 11 2.05 -2.92 8.32
C PHE A 11 1.87 -1.53 8.95
N THR A 12 1.04 -1.46 9.99
CA THR A 12 0.82 -0.23 10.77
C THR A 12 1.44 -0.38 12.15
N GLY A 13 2.12 0.66 12.64
CA GLY A 13 2.67 0.65 14.00
C GLY A 13 1.57 0.78 15.07
N GLU A 14 1.76 0.18 16.24
CA GLU A 14 0.77 0.24 17.32
C GLU A 14 0.77 1.57 18.06
N ASN A 15 1.95 2.12 18.36
CA ASN A 15 2.10 3.38 19.11
C ASN A 15 2.14 4.62 18.21
N THR A 16 2.56 4.42 16.96
CA THR A 16 2.52 5.41 15.90
C THR A 16 1.80 4.72 14.74
N PRO A 17 0.49 4.96 14.53
CA PRO A 17 -0.30 4.29 13.50
C PRO A 17 0.08 4.72 12.08
N ASN A 18 1.35 5.03 11.84
CA ASN A 18 1.97 5.28 10.56
C ASN A 18 2.04 3.99 9.75
N LEU A 19 2.18 4.15 8.43
CA LEU A 19 2.39 3.04 7.51
C LEU A 19 3.88 2.75 7.41
N PHE A 20 4.23 1.48 7.60
CA PHE A 20 5.59 0.98 7.50
C PHE A 20 5.71 -0.09 6.43
N TYR A 21 6.95 -0.26 5.96
CA TYR A 21 7.35 -1.32 5.04
C TYR A 21 8.63 -1.97 5.53
N VAL A 22 8.74 -3.28 5.36
CA VAL A 22 9.98 -4.00 5.62
C VAL A 22 10.17 -5.13 4.61
N ARG A 23 11.43 -5.49 4.36
CA ARG A 23 11.79 -6.63 3.52
C ARG A 23 12.86 -7.50 4.16
N ALA A 24 12.88 -8.77 3.76
CA ALA A 24 13.91 -9.73 4.15
C ALA A 24 14.20 -10.68 2.99
N SER A 25 15.47 -10.93 2.72
CA SER A 25 15.91 -11.86 1.67
C SER A 25 15.87 -13.30 2.17
N ASN A 26 15.36 -14.22 1.34
CA ASN A 26 15.46 -15.67 1.54
C ASN A 26 15.01 -16.17 2.93
N GLY A 27 13.95 -15.58 3.49
CA GLY A 27 13.45 -15.95 4.83
C GLY A 27 14.36 -15.52 6.00
N GLY A 28 15.32 -14.64 5.75
CA GLY A 28 16.13 -14.02 6.79
C GLY A 28 15.34 -13.09 7.71
N SER A 29 16.02 -12.51 8.69
CA SER A 29 15.41 -11.57 9.64
C SER A 29 15.01 -10.25 8.96
N PHE A 30 13.91 -9.67 9.42
CA PHE A 30 13.50 -8.32 9.03
C PHE A 30 14.40 -7.28 9.72
N GLY A 31 14.80 -6.26 8.94
CA GLY A 31 15.56 -5.11 9.45
C GLY A 31 14.67 -4.02 10.05
N ILE A 32 15.24 -2.82 10.21
CA ILE A 32 14.48 -1.63 10.61
C ILE A 32 13.45 -1.29 9.50
N PRO A 33 12.17 -1.09 9.83
CA PRO A 33 11.14 -0.74 8.85
C PRO A 33 11.34 0.67 8.28
N ASP A 34 11.07 0.82 6.99
CA ASP A 34 10.96 2.13 6.36
C ASP A 34 9.62 2.77 6.72
N ALA A 35 9.65 4.07 7.05
CA ALA A 35 8.44 4.87 7.14
C ALA A 35 7.91 5.20 5.74
N VAL A 36 6.73 4.69 5.41
CA VAL A 36 6.07 4.90 4.11
C VAL A 36 5.23 6.17 4.15
N ASP A 37 4.43 6.32 5.20
CA ASP A 37 3.57 7.49 5.42
C ASP A 37 3.36 7.72 6.92
N ASN A 38 3.74 8.91 7.38
CA ASN A 38 3.67 9.33 8.78
C ASN A 38 2.61 10.42 9.02
N SER A 39 1.72 10.66 8.05
CA SER A 39 0.78 11.78 8.11
C SER A 39 -0.44 11.54 9.02
N GLY A 40 -0.47 10.46 9.79
CA GLY A 40 -1.58 10.14 10.68
C GLY A 40 -1.93 8.65 10.69
N PRO A 41 -3.05 8.29 11.32
CA PRO A 41 -3.42 6.89 11.50
C PRO A 41 -3.79 6.22 10.17
N MET A 42 -3.11 5.12 9.85
CA MET A 42 -3.27 4.30 8.66
C MET A 42 -3.89 2.96 9.03
N SER A 43 -4.48 2.27 8.05
CA SER A 43 -5.01 0.91 8.23
C SER A 43 -5.23 0.22 6.89
N SER A 44 -5.50 -1.09 6.93
CA SER A 44 -5.89 -1.88 5.76
C SER A 44 -4.88 -1.77 4.60
N CYS A 45 -3.60 -1.92 4.90
CA CYS A 45 -2.58 -1.89 3.85
C CYS A 45 -2.59 -3.19 3.04
N SER A 46 -2.29 -3.09 1.75
CA SER A 46 -2.03 -4.21 0.86
C SER A 46 -0.85 -3.84 -0.02
N ILE A 47 -0.03 -4.83 -0.38
CA ILE A 47 1.22 -4.63 -1.12
C ILE A 47 1.30 -5.56 -2.32
N SER A 48 1.75 -5.02 -3.45
CA SER A 48 2.17 -5.76 -4.64
C SER A 48 3.50 -5.19 -5.12
N LEU A 49 4.23 -5.99 -5.90
CA LEU A 49 5.50 -5.59 -6.49
C LEU A 49 5.34 -5.41 -7.99
N ASP A 50 6.05 -4.44 -8.58
CA ASP A 50 6.21 -4.38 -10.02
C ASP A 50 7.25 -5.38 -10.53
N SER A 51 7.43 -5.47 -11.85
CA SER A 51 8.41 -6.37 -12.48
C SER A 51 9.87 -6.08 -12.12
N SER A 52 10.14 -4.93 -11.49
CA SER A 52 11.46 -4.53 -11.00
C SER A 52 11.60 -4.70 -9.48
N GLY A 53 10.59 -5.28 -8.82
CA GLY A 53 10.59 -5.51 -7.38
C GLY A 53 10.27 -4.26 -6.56
N ASN A 54 9.82 -3.16 -7.18
CA ASN A 54 9.43 -1.97 -6.45
C ASN A 54 8.08 -2.22 -5.75
N PRO A 55 7.95 -1.85 -4.47
CA PRO A 55 6.70 -1.99 -3.75
C PRO A 55 5.66 -0.93 -4.13
N HIS A 56 4.43 -1.39 -4.33
CA HIS A 56 3.22 -0.62 -4.52
C HIS A 56 2.25 -0.95 -3.39
N ILE A 57 1.90 0.04 -2.57
CA ILE A 57 1.10 -0.16 -1.36
C ILE A 57 -0.20 0.64 -1.47
N SER A 58 -1.35 -0.02 -1.35
CA SER A 58 -2.63 0.66 -1.09
C SER A 58 -2.92 0.66 0.40
N TYR A 59 -3.50 1.72 0.94
CA TYR A 59 -3.85 1.81 2.36
C TYR A 59 -4.97 2.82 2.58
N TYR A 60 -5.68 2.70 3.70
CA TYR A 60 -6.66 3.69 4.13
C TYR A 60 -6.02 4.66 5.13
N SER A 61 -6.04 5.95 4.81
CA SER A 61 -5.71 6.99 5.78
C SER A 61 -6.95 7.37 6.56
N LYS A 62 -6.95 7.08 7.87
CA LYS A 62 -8.01 7.50 8.78
C LYS A 62 -7.95 9.02 9.03
N GLY A 63 -6.76 9.62 8.98
CA GLY A 63 -6.59 11.07 9.15
C GLY A 63 -7.21 11.89 8.01
N PHE A 64 -7.14 11.38 6.78
CA PHE A 64 -7.73 12.02 5.59
C PHE A 64 -9.05 11.39 5.13
N GLU A 65 -9.49 10.31 5.79
CA GLU A 65 -10.68 9.52 5.44
C GLU A 65 -10.75 9.08 3.97
N GLU A 66 -9.63 8.61 3.42
CA GLU A 66 -9.52 8.29 2.00
C GLU A 66 -8.62 7.08 1.72
N LEU A 67 -8.87 6.46 0.57
CA LEU A 67 -7.98 5.46 0.00
C LEU A 67 -6.76 6.15 -0.62
N ARG A 68 -5.57 5.68 -0.24
CA ARG A 68 -4.29 6.21 -0.69
C ARG A 68 -3.43 5.09 -1.28
N TYR A 69 -2.47 5.52 -2.08
CA TYR A 69 -1.49 4.68 -2.73
C TYR A 69 -0.09 5.25 -2.47
N ALA A 70 0.87 4.38 -2.19
CA ALA A 70 2.27 4.72 -2.03
C ALA A 70 3.18 3.79 -2.86
N THR A 71 4.32 4.33 -3.30
CA THR A 71 5.32 3.59 -4.07
C THR A 71 6.72 4.09 -3.80
N LEU A 72 7.71 3.22 -4.06
CA LEU A 72 9.12 3.51 -3.86
C LEU A 72 9.81 3.78 -5.21
N TYR A 73 10.10 5.05 -5.49
CA TYR A 73 10.88 5.47 -6.68
C TYR A 73 11.90 6.54 -6.28
N GLY A 74 13.09 6.11 -5.85
CA GLY A 74 14.12 6.99 -5.25
C GLY A 74 13.77 7.50 -3.85
N GLY A 75 12.63 7.08 -3.31
CA GLY A 75 12.05 7.47 -2.03
C GLY A 75 10.56 7.15 -2.00
N TRP A 76 9.98 7.07 -0.81
CA TRP A 76 8.53 6.85 -0.65
C TRP A 76 7.76 8.09 -1.10
N ARG A 77 6.73 7.85 -1.91
CA ARG A 77 5.76 8.88 -2.32
C ARG A 77 4.36 8.35 -2.12
N SER A 78 3.46 9.18 -1.60
CA SER A 78 2.06 8.83 -1.42
C SER A 78 1.10 9.80 -2.09
N TYR A 79 -0.01 9.25 -2.57
CA TYR A 79 -1.02 9.95 -3.36
C TYR A 79 -2.42 9.52 -2.93
N LYS A 80 -3.36 10.47 -2.98
CA LYS A 80 -4.79 10.17 -2.91
C LYS A 80 -5.22 9.43 -4.18
N VAL A 81 -6.06 8.41 -4.04
CA VAL A 81 -6.72 7.80 -5.20
C VAL A 81 -7.91 8.68 -5.60
N SER A 82 -7.73 9.51 -6.62
CA SER A 82 -8.66 10.60 -7.00
C SER A 82 -10.02 10.14 -7.54
N ASN A 83 -10.10 8.96 -8.16
CA ASN A 83 -11.32 8.42 -8.76
C ASN A 83 -12.20 7.63 -7.76
N VAL A 84 -11.94 7.79 -6.46
CA VAL A 84 -12.72 7.14 -5.40
C VAL A 84 -13.35 8.23 -4.55
N SER A 85 -14.69 8.27 -4.53
CA SER A 85 -15.41 9.21 -3.67
C SER A 85 -14.96 9.01 -2.21
N PRO A 86 -14.69 10.09 -1.46
CA PRO A 86 -14.37 10.00 -0.04
C PRO A 86 -15.62 9.49 0.67
N ILE A 87 -15.56 8.24 1.10
CA ILE A 87 -16.60 7.59 1.87
C ILE A 87 -15.93 7.01 3.10
N PRO A 88 -16.43 7.31 4.30
CA PRO A 88 -15.87 6.77 5.52
C PRO A 88 -15.88 5.24 5.44
N LYS A 89 -14.69 4.64 5.61
CA LYS A 89 -14.42 3.19 5.67
C LYS A 89 -14.20 2.46 4.33
N ASN A 90 -13.75 3.14 3.27
CA ASN A 90 -13.19 2.39 2.14
C ASN A 90 -11.97 1.57 2.61
N ARG A 91 -12.07 0.24 2.57
CA ARG A 91 -10.95 -0.66 2.91
C ARG A 91 -10.32 -1.14 1.62
N GLY A 92 -9.03 -0.86 1.43
CA GLY A 92 -8.25 -1.54 0.41
C GLY A 92 -8.25 -3.04 0.70
N VAL A 93 -8.79 -3.82 -0.22
CA VAL A 93 -8.86 -5.29 -0.11
C VAL A 93 -7.68 -5.92 -0.83
N GLY A 94 -7.19 -5.27 -1.89
CA GLY A 94 -6.05 -5.74 -2.64
C GLY A 94 -5.51 -4.71 -3.61
N ILE A 95 -4.23 -4.87 -3.94
CA ILE A 95 -3.55 -4.17 -5.02
C ILE A 95 -2.81 -5.20 -5.87
N VAL A 96 -2.87 -5.05 -7.17
CA VAL A 96 -1.99 -5.76 -8.11
C VAL A 96 -1.38 -4.76 -9.07
N VAL A 97 -0.20 -5.06 -9.61
CA VAL A 97 0.50 -4.19 -10.55
C VAL A 97 0.64 -4.93 -11.87
N ASP A 98 0.20 -4.31 -12.96
CA ASP A 98 0.30 -4.92 -14.29
C ASP A 98 1.73 -4.83 -14.86
N SER A 99 1.95 -5.44 -16.03
CA SER A 99 3.25 -5.43 -16.71
C SER A 99 3.70 -4.05 -17.18
N ARG A 100 2.81 -3.05 -17.18
CA ARG A 100 3.10 -1.64 -17.49
C ARG A 100 3.37 -0.82 -16.23
N ARG A 101 3.47 -1.47 -15.06
CA ARG A 101 3.63 -0.85 -13.73
C ARG A 101 2.43 -0.02 -13.30
N ILE A 102 1.25 -0.30 -13.87
CA ILE A 102 0.00 0.36 -13.49
C ILE A 102 -0.59 -0.38 -12.30
N PRO A 103 -0.88 0.30 -11.18
CA PRO A 103 -1.61 -0.29 -10.06
C PRO A 103 -3.11 -0.43 -10.33
N HIS A 104 -3.64 -1.60 -9.98
CA HIS A 104 -5.05 -1.98 -10.00
C HIS A 104 -5.48 -2.27 -8.56
N LEU A 105 -6.44 -1.52 -8.05
CA LEU A 105 -6.90 -1.62 -6.66
C LEU A 105 -8.31 -2.20 -6.63
N VAL A 106 -8.54 -3.11 -5.70
CA VAL A 106 -9.87 -3.58 -5.31
C VAL A 106 -10.14 -3.13 -3.87
N PHE A 107 -11.30 -2.55 -3.64
CA PHE A 107 -11.67 -1.98 -2.34
C PHE A 107 -13.16 -2.11 -2.09
N ILE A 108 -13.56 -2.01 -0.82
CA ILE A 108 -14.99 -1.94 -0.46
C ILE A 108 -15.43 -0.48 -0.49
N MET A 109 -16.49 -0.19 -1.23
CA MET A 109 -17.14 1.11 -1.32
C MET A 109 -18.64 0.95 -1.07
N ASN A 110 -19.17 1.59 -0.03
CA ASN A 110 -20.58 1.46 0.38
C ASN A 110 -21.04 0.00 0.59
N GLY A 111 -20.15 -0.88 1.03
CA GLY A 111 -20.45 -2.32 1.20
C GLY A 111 -20.38 -3.14 -0.09
N PHE A 112 -20.10 -2.53 -1.24
CA PHE A 112 -19.88 -3.21 -2.51
C PHE A 112 -18.39 -3.29 -2.85
N VAL A 113 -18.00 -4.33 -3.59
CA VAL A 113 -16.66 -4.40 -4.17
C VAL A 113 -16.57 -3.39 -5.32
N ALA A 114 -15.55 -2.55 -5.28
CA ALA A 114 -15.24 -1.54 -6.27
C ALA A 114 -13.79 -1.68 -6.76
N TYR A 115 -13.50 -1.04 -7.89
CA TYR A 115 -12.23 -1.16 -8.61
C TYR A 115 -11.71 0.23 -9.01
N ALA A 116 -10.39 0.42 -8.95
CA ALA A 116 -9.71 1.59 -9.47
C ALA A 116 -8.43 1.20 -10.20
N LYS A 117 -8.15 1.88 -11.31
CA LYS A 117 -6.89 1.88 -12.03
C LYS A 117 -6.20 3.21 -11.78
N LEU A 118 -4.91 3.22 -11.44
CA LEU A 118 -4.15 4.45 -11.31
C LEU A 118 -3.48 4.78 -12.66
N GLU A 119 -3.59 6.01 -13.13
CA GLU A 119 -2.97 6.50 -14.38
C GLU A 119 -1.96 7.60 -14.09
#